data_AF-T0RJP9-F1
#
_entry.id   AF-T0RJP9-F1
#
_cell.length_a   1.000
_cell.length_b   1.000
_cell.length_c   1.000
_cell.angle_alpha   90.00
_cell.angle_beta   90.00
_cell.angle_gamma   90.00
#
_symmetry.space_group_name_H-M   'P 1'
#
loop_
_entity.id
_entity.type
_entity.pdbx_description
1 polymer ?
#
loop_
_entity_poly.entity_id
_entity_poly.type
_entity_poly.pdbx_seq_one_letter_code
_entity_poly.pdbx_strand_id
1 'polypeptide(L)'
;MYVPRLLAAMALAASSVSAGLCTAVSPGSYAEAAKYPELKPVVEVLRQYATATWYTDRGGDSISELLSKCAGATPVIVVYGLPGKDCSGHYSSSGGNQSPSDYARWIDSLVSRVGNTNVIYILEPDAIGNLANNECAKQKGYLPNLKVALQKLSSNANAQIYADVAGWANQGAAQDVLSDLKSAGRLNGIAINTSNYKDTDTLKSICASYSGATGGLHCVFDTSRNFNGSPQSEWCNAKSGGIGAPPGTPTGSSIVDHYLWIKVPGESDGECDDGTHSSDSGKGPAAGQFFKENFAQLWDHGYFVKEKGLPKIGGNWDNQPSPQPSPQPSPQPSPSPSPSTSAPVTSTPAPTTETPAPTTETVTPAPTNATTTPTPTTTTEVPAPVTEAASIETAAPTTKPVATTATANIVSVQSGSEESSSNGIVIALASLVGVAAVVAAVLAAVVIRKRNLREKDDDMIERDSRGIVVLMGTSRYSEAVL
;
A
#
# COMPACT_ATOMS: atom_id res chain seq x y z
N MET A 1 -10.41 -62.40 26.19
CA MET A 1 -9.62 -61.89 25.06
C MET A 1 -10.27 -60.60 24.59
N TYR A 2 -9.88 -59.46 25.17
CA TYR A 2 -10.39 -58.13 24.81
C TYR A 2 -9.29 -57.13 25.17
N VAL A 3 -8.76 -56.42 24.18
CA VAL A 3 -7.79 -55.33 24.36
C VAL A 3 -8.44 -54.05 23.83
N PRO A 4 -8.51 -52.97 24.60
CA PRO A 4 -9.08 -51.71 24.13
C PRO A 4 -8.08 -51.00 23.22
N ARG A 5 -8.56 -50.51 22.07
CA ARG A 5 -7.80 -49.63 21.18
C ARG A 5 -7.80 -48.22 21.75
N LEU A 6 -6.62 -47.68 22.09
CA LEU A 6 -6.42 -46.24 22.19
C LEU A 6 -6.65 -45.61 20.82
N LEU A 7 -7.64 -44.74 20.71
CA LEU A 7 -7.79 -43.78 19.62
C LEU A 7 -6.72 -42.70 19.79
N ALA A 8 -5.66 -42.76 18.96
CA ALA A 8 -4.78 -41.64 18.75
C ALA A 8 -5.54 -40.58 17.94
N ALA A 9 -5.79 -39.42 18.54
CA ALA A 9 -6.28 -38.25 17.84
C ALA A 9 -5.20 -37.76 16.86
N MET A 10 -5.31 -38.14 15.59
CA MET A 10 -4.59 -37.48 14.50
C MET A 10 -5.16 -36.07 14.38
N ALA A 11 -4.37 -35.08 14.82
CA ALA A 11 -4.60 -33.69 14.47
C ALA A 11 -4.57 -33.57 12.94
N LEU A 12 -5.71 -33.26 12.32
CA LEU A 12 -5.74 -32.80 10.94
C LEU A 12 -4.99 -31.47 10.89
N ALA A 13 -3.73 -31.51 10.47
CA ALA A 13 -3.10 -30.35 9.87
C ALA A 13 -3.87 -30.08 8.57
N ALA A 14 -4.88 -29.21 8.63
CA ALA A 14 -5.46 -28.62 7.44
C ALA A 14 -4.34 -27.85 6.75
N SER A 15 -3.74 -28.46 5.73
CA SER A 15 -2.94 -27.73 4.76
C SER A 15 -3.90 -26.76 4.07
N SER A 16 -4.00 -25.54 4.60
CA SER A 16 -4.63 -24.43 3.91
C SER A 16 -3.88 -24.26 2.60
N VAL A 17 -4.43 -24.78 1.50
CA VAL A 17 -4.06 -24.32 0.17
C VAL A 17 -4.19 -22.81 0.25
N SER A 18 -3.06 -22.09 0.15
CA SER A 18 -3.08 -20.62 0.17
C SER A 18 -4.06 -20.18 -0.91
N ALA A 19 -5.22 -19.70 -0.48
CA ALA A 19 -6.25 -19.25 -1.37
C ALA A 19 -5.64 -18.15 -2.27
N GLY A 20 -5.71 -18.35 -3.59
CA GLY A 20 -5.24 -17.35 -4.54
C GLY A 20 -5.92 -16.01 -4.30
N LEU A 21 -5.26 -14.93 -4.72
CA LEU A 21 -5.86 -13.60 -4.68
C LEU A 21 -7.14 -13.58 -5.53
N CYS A 22 -8.17 -12.89 -5.07
CA CYS A 22 -9.44 -12.85 -5.77
C CYS A 22 -9.33 -12.08 -7.10
N THR A 23 -9.68 -12.75 -8.20
CA THR A 23 -9.73 -12.17 -9.55
C THR A 23 -11.16 -11.97 -10.07
N ALA A 24 -12.17 -12.35 -9.26
CA ALA A 24 -13.55 -12.46 -9.71
C ALA A 24 -14.26 -11.11 -9.94
N VAL A 25 -13.68 -10.01 -9.47
CA VAL A 25 -14.21 -8.66 -9.68
C VAL A 25 -13.22 -7.84 -10.48
N SER A 26 -13.62 -7.53 -11.72
CA SER A 26 -12.91 -6.60 -12.58
C SER A 26 -13.18 -5.16 -12.14
N PRO A 27 -12.17 -4.27 -12.15
CA PRO A 27 -12.40 -2.83 -12.00
C PRO A 27 -13.43 -2.30 -13.00
N GLY A 28 -14.26 -1.34 -12.57
CA GLY A 28 -15.28 -0.74 -13.43
C GLY A 28 -14.70 -0.03 -14.66
N SER A 29 -13.53 0.59 -14.50
CA SER A 29 -12.77 1.22 -15.60
C SER A 29 -12.38 0.24 -16.72
N TYR A 30 -12.28 -1.06 -16.44
CA TYR A 30 -12.03 -2.06 -17.49
C TYR A 30 -13.27 -2.33 -18.34
N ALA A 31 -14.48 -2.10 -17.82
CA ALA A 31 -15.69 -2.12 -18.64
C ALA A 31 -15.70 -0.92 -19.61
N GLU A 32 -15.23 0.25 -19.16
CA GLU A 32 -15.04 1.43 -20.02
C GLU A 32 -13.96 1.18 -21.08
N ALA A 33 -12.83 0.59 -20.71
CA ALA A 33 -11.76 0.19 -21.63
C ALA A 33 -12.26 -0.78 -22.71
N ALA A 34 -13.09 -1.76 -22.34
CA ALA A 34 -13.63 -2.76 -23.25
C ALA A 34 -14.60 -2.20 -24.31
N LYS A 35 -15.03 -0.94 -24.18
CA LYS A 35 -15.79 -0.24 -25.24
C LYS A 35 -14.94 0.06 -26.47
N TYR A 36 -13.61 0.11 -26.31
CA TYR A 36 -12.65 0.29 -27.40
C TYR A 36 -12.22 -1.07 -27.96
N PRO A 37 -12.56 -1.42 -29.22
CA PRO A 37 -12.24 -2.73 -29.80
C PRO A 37 -10.75 -3.10 -29.72
N GLU A 38 -9.86 -2.13 -29.93
CA GLU A 38 -8.41 -2.29 -29.88
C GLU A 38 -7.86 -2.61 -28.49
N LEU A 39 -8.63 -2.34 -27.43
CA LEU A 39 -8.23 -2.61 -26.04
C LEU A 39 -8.82 -3.91 -25.49
N LYS A 40 -9.79 -4.53 -26.18
CA LYS A 40 -10.45 -5.75 -25.68
C LYS A 40 -9.48 -6.89 -25.35
N PRO A 41 -8.53 -7.26 -26.22
CA PRO A 41 -7.58 -8.34 -25.92
C PRO A 41 -6.71 -8.02 -24.70
N VAL A 42 -6.32 -6.75 -24.53
CA VAL A 42 -5.58 -6.27 -23.37
C VAL A 42 -6.40 -6.43 -22.09
N VAL A 43 -7.65 -5.97 -22.10
CA VAL A 43 -8.56 -6.08 -20.95
C VAL A 43 -8.81 -7.55 -20.58
N GLU A 44 -8.93 -8.45 -21.56
CA GLU A 44 -9.07 -9.89 -21.34
C GLU A 44 -7.85 -10.51 -20.64
N VAL A 45 -6.64 -10.02 -20.93
CA VAL A 45 -5.43 -10.40 -20.19
C VAL A 45 -5.48 -9.85 -18.77
N LEU A 46 -5.72 -8.56 -18.59
CA LEU A 46 -5.65 -7.91 -17.28
C LEU A 46 -6.71 -8.44 -16.30
N ARG A 47 -7.90 -8.82 -16.78
CA ARG A 47 -8.97 -9.43 -15.96
C ARG A 47 -8.61 -10.78 -15.33
N GLN A 48 -7.55 -11.43 -15.79
CA GLN A 48 -7.09 -12.69 -15.20
C GLN A 48 -6.33 -12.48 -13.90
N TYR A 49 -6.00 -11.24 -13.56
CA TYR A 49 -5.20 -10.89 -12.39
C TYR A 49 -6.00 -10.08 -11.38
N ALA A 50 -5.69 -10.29 -10.10
CA ALA A 50 -6.36 -9.60 -9.01
C ALA A 50 -6.03 -8.11 -9.05
N THR A 51 -7.02 -7.26 -8.82
CA THR A 51 -6.83 -5.82 -8.59
C THR A 51 -7.54 -5.46 -7.30
N ALA A 52 -6.93 -4.61 -6.48
CA ALA A 52 -7.51 -4.23 -5.20
C ALA A 52 -8.85 -3.48 -5.40
N THR A 53 -9.81 -3.75 -4.52
CA THR A 53 -11.08 -3.03 -4.49
C THR A 53 -10.98 -1.88 -3.49
N TRP A 54 -11.23 -0.66 -3.96
CA TRP A 54 -11.17 0.53 -3.12
C TRP A 54 -12.47 0.70 -2.35
N TYR A 55 -12.43 0.46 -1.05
CA TYR A 55 -13.49 0.84 -0.11
C TYR A 55 -13.25 2.28 0.31
N THR A 56 -14.10 3.17 -0.18
CA THR A 56 -13.94 4.61 -0.01
C THR A 56 -15.22 5.28 0.46
N ASP A 57 -15.07 6.36 1.21
CA ASP A 57 -16.18 7.14 1.76
C ASP A 57 -16.74 8.18 0.78
N ARG A 58 -16.19 8.26 -0.45
CA ARG A 58 -16.58 9.21 -1.50
C ARG A 58 -17.28 8.59 -2.72
N GLY A 59 -17.91 7.43 -2.59
CA GLY A 59 -18.53 6.78 -3.75
C GLY A 59 -19.37 5.55 -3.43
N GLY A 60 -19.54 4.71 -4.46
CA GLY A 60 -20.23 3.43 -4.33
C GLY A 60 -19.43 2.43 -3.50
N ASP A 61 -20.15 1.50 -2.88
CA ASP A 61 -19.60 0.43 -2.06
C ASP A 61 -19.81 -0.91 -2.76
N SER A 62 -18.71 -1.54 -3.19
CA SER A 62 -18.71 -2.83 -3.91
C SER A 62 -18.33 -4.02 -3.02
N ILE A 63 -18.21 -3.84 -1.69
CA ILE A 63 -17.63 -4.86 -0.81
C ILE A 63 -18.52 -6.10 -0.71
N SER A 64 -19.83 -5.93 -0.60
CA SER A 64 -20.75 -7.08 -0.57
C SER A 64 -20.70 -7.89 -1.86
N GLU A 65 -20.62 -7.22 -3.02
CA GLU A 65 -20.48 -7.90 -4.32
C GLU A 65 -19.12 -8.62 -4.40
N LEU A 66 -18.04 -7.95 -4.01
CA LEU A 66 -16.70 -8.54 -3.93
C LEU A 66 -16.71 -9.83 -3.11
N LEU A 67 -17.19 -9.77 -1.87
CA LEU A 67 -17.21 -10.93 -0.98
C LEU A 67 -18.06 -12.08 -1.52
N SER A 68 -19.17 -11.78 -2.20
CA SER A 68 -20.02 -12.80 -2.83
C SER A 68 -19.33 -13.52 -4.01
N LYS A 69 -18.48 -12.81 -4.76
CA LYS A 69 -17.77 -13.32 -5.93
C LYS A 69 -16.41 -13.94 -5.58
N CYS A 70 -15.83 -13.55 -4.44
CA CYS A 70 -14.52 -14.01 -3.98
C CYS A 70 -14.57 -15.22 -3.05
N ALA A 71 -15.67 -15.99 -3.01
CA ALA A 71 -15.82 -17.09 -2.07
C ALA A 71 -14.65 -18.09 -2.15
N GLY A 72 -13.89 -18.20 -1.06
CA GLY A 72 -12.72 -19.08 -0.95
C GLY A 72 -11.41 -18.51 -1.51
N ALA A 73 -11.42 -17.33 -2.14
CA ALA A 73 -10.25 -16.56 -2.57
C ALA A 73 -9.97 -15.40 -1.59
N THR A 74 -8.77 -14.82 -1.63
CA THR A 74 -8.38 -13.71 -0.76
C THR A 74 -8.59 -12.36 -1.47
N PRO A 75 -9.65 -11.58 -1.18
CA PRO A 75 -9.77 -10.22 -1.68
C PRO A 75 -8.70 -9.29 -1.10
N VAL A 76 -8.29 -8.31 -1.91
CA VAL A 76 -7.47 -7.18 -1.50
C VAL A 76 -8.37 -5.95 -1.45
N ILE A 77 -8.49 -5.33 -0.28
CA ILE A 77 -9.36 -4.18 -0.04
C ILE A 77 -8.49 -3.00 0.39
N VAL A 78 -8.56 -1.90 -0.36
CA VAL A 78 -7.97 -0.62 0.06
C VAL A 78 -8.98 0.10 0.93
N VAL A 79 -8.61 0.37 2.17
CA VAL A 79 -9.40 1.17 3.11
C VAL A 79 -8.98 2.62 2.95
N TYR A 80 -9.86 3.46 2.41
CA TYR A 80 -9.54 4.85 2.09
C TYR A 80 -10.71 5.80 2.37
N GLY A 81 -10.85 6.17 3.65
CA GLY A 81 -11.97 6.95 4.14
C GLY A 81 -11.66 7.81 5.37
N LEU A 82 -10.39 8.13 5.62
CA LEU A 82 -10.01 9.04 6.71
C LEU A 82 -10.75 10.39 6.64
N PRO A 83 -11.25 10.92 7.78
CA PRO A 83 -11.81 12.26 7.82
C PRO A 83 -10.75 13.31 7.49
N GLY A 84 -11.05 14.19 6.53
CA GLY A 84 -10.10 15.20 6.06
C GLY A 84 -8.83 14.58 5.45
N LYS A 85 -8.97 13.44 4.76
CA LYS A 85 -7.90 12.80 3.98
C LYS A 85 -7.32 13.71 2.90
N ASP A 86 -6.13 13.36 2.41
CA ASP A 86 -5.36 14.09 1.39
C ASP A 86 -5.18 15.57 1.71
N CYS A 87 -4.94 15.89 2.97
CA CYS A 87 -4.96 17.28 3.41
C CYS A 87 -3.77 18.12 2.89
N SER A 88 -2.76 17.48 2.30
CA SER A 88 -1.67 18.10 1.53
C SER A 88 -1.86 17.97 0.00
N GLY A 89 -2.84 17.17 -0.44
CA GLY A 89 -3.17 16.94 -1.83
C GLY A 89 -4.47 17.65 -2.25
N HIS A 90 -4.86 17.47 -3.50
CA HIS A 90 -5.97 18.24 -4.09
C HIS A 90 -7.06 17.39 -4.74
N TYR A 91 -6.73 16.21 -5.26
CA TYR A 91 -7.66 15.44 -6.10
C TYR A 91 -8.59 14.51 -5.33
N SER A 92 -8.32 14.24 -4.05
CA SER A 92 -9.05 13.22 -3.29
C SER A 92 -9.59 13.64 -1.91
N SER A 93 -9.53 14.94 -1.57
CA SER A 93 -9.80 15.43 -0.21
C SER A 93 -11.26 15.42 0.27
N SER A 94 -12.23 14.97 -0.55
CA SER A 94 -13.65 14.87 -0.19
C SER A 94 -14.03 13.47 0.32
N GLY A 95 -15.14 13.39 1.07
CA GLY A 95 -15.61 12.14 1.65
C GLY A 95 -16.82 12.30 2.59
N GLY A 96 -17.52 11.19 2.85
CA GLY A 96 -18.67 11.12 3.75
C GLY A 96 -18.31 11.02 5.23
N ASN A 97 -17.10 10.59 5.58
CA ASN A 97 -16.65 10.54 6.97
C ASN A 97 -16.19 11.93 7.42
N GLN A 98 -16.98 12.58 8.27
CA GLN A 98 -16.70 13.96 8.72
C GLN A 98 -16.03 14.01 10.10
N SER A 99 -16.02 12.90 10.82
CA SER A 99 -15.50 12.83 12.19
C SER A 99 -14.86 11.47 12.50
N PRO A 100 -14.05 11.36 13.58
CA PRO A 100 -13.53 10.08 14.05
C PRO A 100 -14.60 9.03 14.32
N SER A 101 -15.78 9.43 14.81
CA SER A 101 -16.89 8.49 15.08
C SER A 101 -17.57 8.01 13.79
N ASP A 102 -17.66 8.84 12.75
CA ASP A 102 -18.13 8.41 11.43
C ASP A 102 -17.19 7.37 10.84
N TYR A 103 -15.90 7.67 10.83
CA TYR A 103 -14.87 6.76 10.33
C TYR A 103 -14.88 5.42 11.09
N ALA A 104 -14.95 5.46 12.43
CA ALA A 104 -15.04 4.25 13.24
C ALA A 104 -16.25 3.37 12.88
N ARG A 105 -17.44 3.97 12.71
CA ARG A 105 -18.67 3.26 12.30
C ARG A 105 -18.57 2.72 10.88
N TRP A 106 -17.94 3.48 9.98
CA TRP A 106 -17.72 3.07 8.60
C TRP A 106 -16.78 1.86 8.48
N ILE A 107 -15.73 1.80 9.32
CA ILE A 107 -14.87 0.62 9.46
C ILE A 107 -15.62 -0.56 10.09
N ASP A 108 -16.48 -0.33 11.09
CA ASP A 108 -17.30 -1.41 11.67
C ASP A 108 -18.21 -2.07 10.62
N SER A 109 -18.76 -1.28 9.69
CA SER A 109 -19.55 -1.82 8.57
C SER A 109 -18.73 -2.73 7.65
N LEU A 110 -17.48 -2.36 7.35
CA LEU A 110 -16.56 -3.20 6.59
C LEU A 110 -16.26 -4.51 7.34
N VAL A 111 -15.83 -4.41 8.60
CA VAL A 111 -15.47 -5.56 9.43
C VAL A 111 -16.65 -6.52 9.58
N SER A 112 -17.86 -6.01 9.82
CA SER A 112 -19.07 -6.82 9.96
C SER A 112 -19.40 -7.61 8.69
N ARG A 113 -19.20 -7.03 7.51
CA ARG A 113 -19.47 -7.71 6.22
C ARG A 113 -18.40 -8.73 5.86
N VAL A 114 -17.13 -8.41 6.11
CA VAL A 114 -16.01 -9.31 5.81
C VAL A 114 -16.00 -10.50 6.77
N GLY A 115 -16.39 -10.30 8.03
CA GLY A 115 -16.44 -11.36 9.03
C GLY A 115 -15.08 -12.03 9.20
N ASN A 116 -15.06 -13.37 9.14
CA ASN A 116 -13.84 -14.19 9.25
C ASN A 116 -13.23 -14.56 7.90
N THR A 117 -13.57 -13.86 6.81
CA THR A 117 -13.01 -14.16 5.48
C THR A 117 -11.51 -13.85 5.45
N ASN A 118 -10.70 -14.66 4.76
CA ASN A 118 -9.31 -14.29 4.46
C ASN A 118 -9.31 -12.99 3.65
N VAL A 119 -8.53 -11.99 4.06
CA VAL A 119 -8.56 -10.67 3.41
C VAL A 119 -7.22 -9.98 3.57
N ILE A 120 -6.79 -9.24 2.56
CA ILE A 120 -5.66 -8.31 2.66
C ILE A 120 -6.23 -6.89 2.69
N TYR A 121 -5.90 -6.14 3.74
CA TYR A 121 -6.22 -4.72 3.85
C TYR A 121 -4.99 -3.87 3.56
N ILE A 122 -5.15 -2.92 2.65
CA ILE A 122 -4.23 -1.79 2.47
C ILE A 122 -4.83 -0.60 3.21
N LEU A 123 -4.23 -0.22 4.32
CA LEU A 123 -4.77 0.78 5.23
C LEU A 123 -4.31 2.18 4.86
N GLU A 124 -5.27 3.00 4.43
CA GLU A 124 -5.22 4.46 4.24
C GLU A 124 -3.97 4.94 3.48
N PRO A 125 -3.96 4.75 2.14
CA PRO A 125 -2.95 5.35 1.27
C PRO A 125 -2.63 6.80 1.61
N ASP A 126 -1.34 7.15 1.54
CA ASP A 126 -0.76 8.48 1.85
C ASP A 126 -0.85 8.95 3.31
N ALA A 127 -1.56 8.25 4.20
CA ALA A 127 -1.77 8.74 5.57
C ALA A 127 -0.46 8.81 6.39
N ILE A 128 0.34 7.75 6.38
CA ILE A 128 1.64 7.74 7.09
C ILE A 128 2.64 8.66 6.41
N GLY A 129 2.64 8.73 5.07
CA GLY A 129 3.49 9.67 4.36
C GLY A 129 3.21 11.12 4.74
N ASN A 130 1.94 11.48 4.89
CA ASN A 130 1.55 12.79 5.38
C ASN A 130 1.95 13.01 6.84
N LEU A 131 1.71 12.04 7.73
CA LEU A 131 2.14 12.12 9.13
C LEU A 131 3.67 12.31 9.26
N ALA A 132 4.45 11.70 8.36
CA ALA A 132 5.89 11.77 8.34
C ALA A 132 6.44 13.11 7.82
N ASN A 133 5.70 13.78 6.93
CA ASN A 133 6.22 14.95 6.20
C ASN A 133 5.58 16.28 6.59
N ASN A 134 4.36 16.28 7.14
CA ASN A 134 3.65 17.53 7.41
C ASN A 134 2.75 17.48 8.65
N GLU A 135 2.49 18.66 9.22
CA GLU A 135 1.71 18.81 10.45
C GLU A 135 0.20 18.64 10.23
N CYS A 136 -0.26 18.75 8.98
CA CYS A 136 -1.67 18.71 8.64
C CYS A 136 -2.32 17.36 9.04
N ALA A 137 -1.67 16.24 8.74
CA ALA A 137 -2.18 14.92 9.14
C ALA A 137 -2.27 14.74 10.66
N LYS A 138 -1.36 15.35 11.42
CA LYS A 138 -1.43 15.33 12.90
C LYS A 138 -2.61 16.15 13.39
N GLN A 139 -2.81 17.35 12.85
CA GLN A 139 -3.96 18.21 13.20
C GLN A 139 -5.30 17.59 12.84
N LYS A 140 -5.37 16.81 11.75
CA LYS A 140 -6.55 16.05 11.33
C LYS A 140 -6.72 14.71 12.07
N GLY A 141 -5.81 14.38 12.99
CA GLY A 141 -5.93 13.19 13.82
C GLY A 141 -5.78 11.87 13.06
N TYR A 142 -4.95 11.82 12.02
CA TYR A 142 -4.75 10.60 11.24
C TYR A 142 -4.27 9.44 12.11
N LEU A 143 -3.23 9.63 12.92
CA LEU A 143 -2.66 8.55 13.74
C LEU A 143 -3.68 7.96 14.74
N PRO A 144 -4.43 8.75 15.54
CA PRO A 144 -5.53 8.22 16.34
C PRO A 144 -6.55 7.40 15.54
N ASN A 145 -6.97 7.88 14.36
CA ASN A 145 -7.92 7.17 13.50
C ASN A 145 -7.32 5.87 12.93
N LEU A 146 -6.05 5.87 12.51
CA LEU A 146 -5.34 4.68 12.05
C LEU A 146 -5.27 3.61 13.15
N LYS A 147 -5.03 4.01 14.41
CA LYS A 147 -5.04 3.08 15.56
C LYS A 147 -6.42 2.44 15.75
N VAL A 148 -7.49 3.22 15.64
CA VAL A 148 -8.87 2.71 15.71
C VAL A 148 -9.16 1.74 14.56
N ALA A 149 -8.77 2.09 13.33
CA ALA A 149 -8.94 1.20 12.19
C ALA A 149 -8.17 -0.10 12.35
N LEU A 150 -6.90 -0.04 12.79
CA LEU A 150 -6.08 -1.22 13.03
C LEU A 150 -6.71 -2.15 14.10
N GLN A 151 -7.19 -1.59 15.20
CA GLN A 151 -7.90 -2.34 16.24
C GLN A 151 -9.12 -3.08 15.69
N LYS A 152 -9.95 -2.39 14.90
CA LYS A 152 -11.18 -2.96 14.34
C LYS A 152 -10.88 -4.01 13.27
N LEU A 153 -10.01 -3.70 12.31
CA LEU A 153 -9.64 -4.62 11.22
C LEU A 153 -8.96 -5.89 11.77
N SER A 154 -8.15 -5.76 12.82
CA SER A 154 -7.45 -6.91 13.43
C SER A 154 -8.35 -7.85 14.23
N SER A 155 -9.62 -7.49 14.47
CA SER A 155 -10.61 -8.39 15.06
C SER A 155 -10.91 -9.62 14.19
N ASN A 156 -10.71 -9.51 12.87
CA ASN A 156 -10.69 -10.67 11.98
C ASN A 156 -9.30 -11.33 12.07
N ALA A 157 -9.24 -12.52 12.68
CA ALA A 157 -8.00 -13.29 12.83
C ALA A 157 -7.35 -13.67 11.48
N ASN A 158 -8.12 -13.73 10.40
CA ASN A 158 -7.67 -14.10 9.05
C ASN A 158 -7.28 -12.89 8.19
N ALA A 159 -7.43 -11.66 8.69
CA ALA A 159 -7.06 -10.46 7.95
C ALA A 159 -5.53 -10.24 7.97
N GLN A 160 -4.92 -9.92 6.84
CA GLN A 160 -3.56 -9.39 6.76
C GLN A 160 -3.63 -7.88 6.56
N ILE A 161 -2.99 -7.09 7.41
CA ILE A 161 -3.11 -5.62 7.40
C ILE A 161 -1.76 -4.98 7.10
N TYR A 162 -1.73 -4.17 6.05
CA TYR A 162 -0.55 -3.42 5.61
C TYR A 162 -0.86 -1.94 5.62
N ALA A 163 -0.14 -1.17 6.45
CA ALA A 163 -0.30 0.29 6.48
C ALA A 163 0.46 0.93 5.33
N ASP A 164 -0.19 1.79 4.56
CA ASP A 164 0.48 2.47 3.46
C ASP A 164 1.45 3.54 3.97
N VAL A 165 2.69 3.52 3.49
CA VAL A 165 3.75 4.45 3.91
C VAL A 165 4.01 5.56 2.91
N ALA A 166 3.31 5.60 1.78
CA ALA A 166 3.63 6.41 0.61
C ALA A 166 5.05 6.22 0.05
N GLY A 167 5.22 6.33 -1.27
CA GLY A 167 6.55 6.26 -1.89
C GLY A 167 7.46 7.45 -1.55
N TRP A 168 6.91 8.54 -1.03
CA TRP A 168 7.58 9.84 -0.89
C TRP A 168 7.80 10.26 0.57
N ALA A 169 7.47 9.41 1.54
CA ALA A 169 7.57 9.73 2.96
C ALA A 169 9.02 9.94 3.42
N ASN A 170 9.21 10.83 4.41
CA ASN A 170 10.40 10.85 5.23
C ASN A 170 10.48 9.53 5.99
N GLN A 171 11.47 8.72 5.63
CA GLN A 171 11.53 7.33 6.05
C GLN A 171 11.69 7.17 7.57
N GLY A 172 12.51 8.00 8.22
CA GLY A 172 12.70 7.93 9.68
C GLY A 172 11.42 8.30 10.43
N ALA A 173 10.78 9.41 10.05
CA ALA A 173 9.53 9.82 10.69
C ALA A 173 8.39 8.81 10.44
N ALA A 174 8.32 8.20 9.26
CA ALA A 174 7.36 7.14 8.97
C ALA A 174 7.63 5.87 9.83
N GLN A 175 8.90 5.53 10.09
CA GLN A 175 9.25 4.43 11.00
C GLN A 175 8.78 4.69 12.44
N ASP A 176 8.89 5.94 12.92
CA ASP A 176 8.38 6.33 14.24
C ASP A 176 6.85 6.20 14.31
N VAL A 177 6.14 6.69 13.28
CA VAL A 177 4.67 6.56 13.17
C VAL A 177 4.23 5.10 13.15
N LEU A 178 4.92 4.25 12.39
CA LEU A 178 4.63 2.81 12.35
C LEU A 178 4.87 2.14 13.70
N SER A 179 5.96 2.49 14.38
CA SER A 179 6.28 1.94 15.71
C SER A 179 5.17 2.27 16.71
N ASP A 180 4.60 3.48 16.67
CA ASP A 180 3.45 3.84 17.49
C ASP A 180 2.16 3.13 17.03
N LEU A 181 1.89 3.07 15.73
CA LEU A 181 0.69 2.41 15.19
C LEU A 181 0.62 0.92 15.58
N LYS A 182 1.74 0.20 15.54
CA LYS A 182 1.83 -1.22 15.92
C LYS A 182 1.36 -1.50 17.35
N SER A 183 1.42 -0.52 18.25
CA SER A 183 0.94 -0.70 19.63
C SER A 183 -0.57 -0.88 19.73
N ALA A 184 -1.32 -0.49 18.69
CA ALA A 184 -2.78 -0.53 18.71
C ALA A 184 -3.37 -1.89 18.30
N GLY A 185 -2.64 -2.73 17.56
CA GLY A 185 -3.18 -4.02 17.12
C GLY A 185 -2.24 -4.77 16.19
N ARG A 186 -2.72 -5.89 15.64
CA ARG A 186 -1.92 -6.74 14.75
C ARG A 186 -1.72 -6.07 13.39
N LEU A 187 -0.52 -5.59 13.13
CA LEU A 187 -0.07 -5.08 11.83
C LEU A 187 0.89 -6.09 11.20
N ASN A 188 0.58 -6.57 9.99
CA ASN A 188 1.42 -7.54 9.28
C ASN A 188 2.60 -6.87 8.58
N GLY A 189 2.38 -5.66 8.08
CA GLY A 189 3.39 -5.01 7.27
C GLY A 189 3.06 -3.60 6.83
N ILE A 190 3.75 -3.19 5.78
CA ILE A 190 3.52 -1.94 5.08
C ILE A 190 3.16 -2.16 3.61
N ALA A 191 2.35 -1.27 3.05
CA ALA A 191 2.17 -1.15 1.62
C ALA A 191 3.07 -0.02 1.11
N ILE A 192 3.80 -0.29 0.02
CA ILE A 192 4.73 0.67 -0.59
C ILE A 192 4.36 0.83 -2.06
N ASN A 193 4.58 2.04 -2.58
CA ASN A 193 4.42 2.38 -3.99
C ASN A 193 2.97 2.50 -4.47
N THR A 194 1.99 2.51 -3.57
CA THR A 194 0.57 2.69 -3.93
C THR A 194 0.41 3.87 -4.89
N SER A 195 -0.15 3.61 -6.07
CA SER A 195 -0.35 4.60 -7.14
C SER A 195 0.92 5.25 -7.68
N ASN A 196 2.11 4.71 -7.42
CA ASN A 196 3.39 5.30 -7.82
C ASN A 196 4.19 4.35 -8.74
N TYR A 197 5.41 4.74 -9.12
CA TYR A 197 6.14 4.15 -10.24
C TYR A 197 7.55 3.66 -9.87
N LYS A 198 7.91 3.57 -8.59
CA LYS A 198 9.28 3.17 -8.21
C LYS A 198 9.59 1.73 -8.62
N ASP A 199 10.79 1.50 -9.14
CA ASP A 199 11.24 0.18 -9.55
C ASP A 199 11.33 -0.79 -8.35
N THR A 200 11.18 -2.07 -8.65
CA THR A 200 11.06 -3.12 -7.64
C THR A 200 12.30 -3.28 -6.75
N ASP A 201 13.51 -3.01 -7.25
CA ASP A 201 14.73 -3.17 -6.45
C ASP A 201 14.92 -2.01 -5.47
N THR A 202 14.53 -0.80 -5.87
CA THR A 202 14.36 0.33 -4.95
C THR A 202 13.33 -0.01 -3.87
N LEU A 203 12.19 -0.62 -4.22
CA LEU A 203 11.17 -1.02 -3.24
C LEU A 203 11.67 -2.09 -2.26
N LYS A 204 12.46 -3.08 -2.71
CA LYS A 204 13.11 -4.06 -1.81
C LYS A 204 14.02 -3.39 -0.79
N SER A 205 14.80 -2.39 -1.23
CA SER A 205 15.70 -1.65 -0.34
C SER A 205 14.93 -0.84 0.71
N ILE A 206 13.86 -0.17 0.29
CA ILE A 206 12.96 0.56 1.20
C ILE A 206 12.31 -0.41 2.20
N CYS A 207 11.82 -1.55 1.72
CA CYS A 207 11.22 -2.58 2.57
C CYS A 207 12.19 -3.11 3.63
N ALA A 208 13.42 -3.43 3.26
CA ALA A 208 14.42 -3.92 4.21
C ALA A 208 14.67 -2.91 5.35
N SER A 209 14.70 -1.61 5.01
CA SER A 209 14.88 -0.56 6.02
C SER A 209 13.67 -0.45 6.97
N TYR A 210 12.44 -0.43 6.44
CA TYR A 210 11.24 -0.43 7.31
C TYR A 210 11.13 -1.69 8.15
N SER A 211 11.36 -2.86 7.56
CA SER A 211 11.33 -4.14 8.26
C SER A 211 12.31 -4.16 9.44
N GLY A 212 13.56 -3.75 9.22
CA GLY A 212 14.58 -3.66 10.26
C GLY A 212 14.21 -2.69 11.39
N ALA A 213 13.75 -1.49 11.06
CA ALA A 213 13.40 -0.46 12.05
C ALA A 213 12.14 -0.80 12.86
N THR A 214 11.21 -1.55 12.29
CA THR A 214 9.92 -1.88 12.91
C THR A 214 9.89 -3.28 13.51
N GLY A 215 11.03 -3.94 13.67
CA GLY A 215 11.10 -5.28 14.29
C GLY A 215 10.43 -6.37 13.46
N GLY A 216 10.62 -6.34 12.15
CA GLY A 216 10.23 -7.40 11.23
C GLY A 216 8.87 -7.25 10.57
N LEU A 217 8.33 -6.03 10.41
CA LEU A 217 7.17 -5.87 9.52
C LEU A 217 7.53 -6.33 8.10
N HIS A 218 6.60 -7.03 7.45
CA HIS A 218 6.72 -7.42 6.05
C HIS A 218 6.27 -6.27 5.12
N CYS A 219 6.40 -6.46 3.81
CA CYS A 219 5.93 -5.48 2.84
C CYS A 219 5.08 -6.11 1.74
N VAL A 220 4.18 -5.31 1.19
CA VAL A 220 3.55 -5.53 -0.12
C VAL A 220 3.85 -4.35 -1.03
N PHE A 221 4.06 -4.61 -2.31
CA PHE A 221 4.37 -3.58 -3.30
C PHE A 221 3.23 -3.41 -4.28
N ASP A 222 2.83 -2.16 -4.52
CA ASP A 222 2.05 -1.86 -5.70
C ASP A 222 2.93 -1.89 -6.95
N THR A 223 2.72 -2.89 -7.79
CA THR A 223 3.40 -3.07 -9.08
C THR A 223 2.48 -2.74 -10.25
N SER A 224 1.34 -2.10 -10.03
CA SER A 224 0.36 -1.79 -11.07
C SER A 224 0.94 -1.01 -12.26
N ARG A 225 1.92 -0.14 -12.03
CA ARG A 225 2.45 0.78 -13.06
C ARG A 225 3.97 0.99 -13.02
N ASN A 226 4.71 0.14 -12.31
CA ASN A 226 6.10 0.41 -11.97
C ASN A 226 7.16 -0.21 -12.90
N PHE A 227 6.76 -0.86 -14.00
CA PHE A 227 7.70 -1.63 -14.85
C PHE A 227 8.85 -0.78 -15.38
N ASN A 228 8.53 0.42 -15.87
CA ASN A 228 9.47 1.30 -16.56
C ASN A 228 9.83 2.56 -15.76
N GLY A 229 9.36 2.66 -14.52
CA GLY A 229 9.66 3.81 -13.66
C GLY A 229 8.91 5.11 -14.01
N SER A 230 9.11 6.13 -13.17
CA SER A 230 8.99 7.53 -13.59
C SER A 230 10.33 8.25 -13.34
N PRO A 231 11.13 8.52 -14.38
CA PRO A 231 12.47 9.08 -14.23
C PRO A 231 12.46 10.54 -13.76
N GLN A 232 11.35 11.27 -14.00
CA GLN A 232 11.15 12.64 -13.51
C GLN A 232 10.51 12.67 -12.12
N SER A 233 10.34 11.52 -11.47
CA SER A 233 9.55 11.38 -10.22
C SER A 233 8.13 11.92 -10.36
N GLU A 234 7.56 11.82 -11.56
CA GLU A 234 6.17 12.18 -11.83
C GLU A 234 5.26 11.13 -11.21
N TRP A 235 4.24 11.60 -10.51
CA TRP A 235 3.26 10.73 -9.87
C TRP A 235 1.90 10.82 -10.57
N CYS A 236 1.59 11.93 -11.23
CA CYS A 236 0.28 12.16 -11.83
C CYS A 236 0.32 11.75 -13.30
N ASN A 237 -0.28 10.61 -13.63
CA ASN A 237 -0.41 10.09 -14.99
C ASN A 237 0.93 10.03 -15.76
N ALA A 238 1.99 9.50 -15.14
CA ALA A 238 3.32 9.44 -15.74
C ALA A 238 3.31 8.64 -17.06
N LYS A 239 3.71 9.29 -18.16
CA LYS A 239 3.73 8.73 -19.53
C LYS A 239 4.80 7.66 -19.70
N SER A 240 5.88 7.75 -18.94
CA SER A 240 6.94 6.73 -18.93
C SER A 240 6.52 5.42 -18.27
N GLY A 241 5.46 5.42 -17.46
CA GLY A 241 5.05 4.25 -16.69
C GLY A 241 4.77 3.03 -17.56
N GLY A 242 4.78 1.85 -16.94
CA GLY A 242 4.46 0.57 -17.59
C GLY A 242 3.81 -0.38 -16.60
N ILE A 243 2.80 -1.16 -17.02
CA ILE A 243 2.17 -2.16 -16.15
C ILE A 243 3.25 -3.11 -15.63
N GLY A 244 3.42 -3.20 -14.31
CA GLY A 244 4.46 -4.02 -13.68
C GLY A 244 4.09 -5.49 -13.60
N ALA A 245 4.90 -6.22 -12.83
CA ALA A 245 4.68 -7.64 -12.60
C ALA A 245 3.26 -7.89 -12.03
N PRO A 246 2.51 -8.88 -12.55
CA PRO A 246 1.15 -9.14 -12.08
C PRO A 246 1.14 -9.74 -10.67
N PRO A 247 0.03 -9.57 -9.92
CA PRO A 247 -0.12 -10.20 -8.62
C PRO A 247 0.00 -11.72 -8.69
N GLY A 248 0.64 -12.31 -7.67
CA GLY A 248 1.02 -13.72 -7.66
C GLY A 248 2.38 -14.02 -8.30
N THR A 249 3.05 -13.03 -8.89
CA THR A 249 4.46 -13.18 -9.30
C THR A 249 5.33 -13.43 -8.06
N PRO A 250 6.22 -14.45 -8.05
CA PRO A 250 7.14 -14.69 -6.94
C PRO A 250 8.02 -13.46 -6.67
N THR A 251 8.05 -13.01 -5.42
CA THR A 251 8.76 -11.79 -5.03
C THR A 251 10.27 -11.98 -4.92
N GLY A 252 10.71 -13.24 -4.73
CA GLY A 252 12.12 -13.59 -4.50
C GLY A 252 12.69 -13.04 -3.19
N SER A 253 11.84 -12.61 -2.25
CA SER A 253 12.25 -12.01 -0.97
C SER A 253 11.44 -12.60 0.18
N SER A 254 12.10 -12.92 1.29
CA SER A 254 11.46 -13.48 2.49
C SER A 254 10.66 -12.45 3.30
N ILE A 255 10.83 -11.15 3.01
CA ILE A 255 10.15 -10.05 3.73
C ILE A 255 9.15 -9.30 2.85
N VAL A 256 8.98 -9.72 1.58
CA VAL A 256 7.99 -9.15 0.66
C VAL A 256 6.96 -10.22 0.37
N ASP A 257 5.76 -10.04 0.90
CA ASP A 257 4.69 -11.04 0.86
C ASP A 257 4.06 -11.12 -0.53
N HIS A 258 3.75 -9.96 -1.12
CA HIS A 258 3.04 -9.89 -2.38
C HIS A 258 3.47 -8.70 -3.24
N TYR A 259 3.53 -8.94 -4.55
CA TYR A 259 3.24 -7.90 -5.54
C TYR A 259 1.74 -7.84 -5.72
N LEU A 260 1.18 -6.63 -5.65
CA LEU A 260 -0.25 -6.35 -5.76
C LEU A 260 -0.46 -5.26 -6.80
N TRP A 261 -1.61 -5.24 -7.44
CA TRP A 261 -2.08 -4.07 -8.19
C TRP A 261 -3.06 -3.35 -7.27
N ILE A 262 -2.55 -2.35 -6.56
CA ILE A 262 -3.32 -1.58 -5.58
C ILE A 262 -4.04 -0.44 -6.32
N LYS A 263 -3.30 0.39 -7.05
CA LYS A 263 -3.87 1.25 -8.09
C LYS A 263 -4.35 0.41 -9.27
N VAL A 264 -5.51 0.77 -9.83
CA VAL A 264 -6.02 0.16 -11.06
C VAL A 264 -5.21 0.68 -12.26
N PRO A 265 -4.50 -0.18 -13.02
CA PRO A 265 -3.79 0.24 -14.22
C PRO A 265 -4.74 0.85 -15.26
N GLY A 266 -4.53 2.12 -15.62
CA GLY A 266 -5.37 2.85 -16.59
C GLY A 266 -6.42 3.77 -16.00
N GLU A 267 -6.61 3.80 -14.68
CA GLU A 267 -7.39 4.87 -14.06
C GLU A 267 -6.53 6.11 -13.87
N SER A 268 -7.08 7.27 -14.23
CA SER A 268 -6.44 8.57 -14.05
C SER A 268 -6.12 8.84 -12.58
N ASP A 269 -4.98 9.49 -12.33
CA ASP A 269 -4.63 10.06 -11.03
C ASP A 269 -5.31 11.41 -10.77
N GLY A 270 -5.84 12.04 -11.83
CA GLY A 270 -6.45 13.36 -11.84
C GLY A 270 -6.28 14.04 -13.19
N GLU A 271 -6.77 15.28 -13.30
CA GLU A 271 -6.62 16.09 -14.50
C GLU A 271 -5.15 16.43 -14.79
N CYS A 272 -4.33 16.51 -13.73
CA CYS A 272 -2.89 16.81 -13.77
C CYS A 272 -2.57 18.10 -14.57
N ASP A 273 -3.41 19.13 -14.44
CA ASP A 273 -3.32 20.38 -15.21
C ASP A 273 -3.06 21.63 -14.36
N ASP A 274 -2.68 21.44 -13.09
CA ASP A 274 -2.38 22.50 -12.11
C ASP A 274 -1.05 23.24 -12.33
N GLY A 275 -0.28 22.85 -13.35
CA GLY A 275 1.00 23.47 -13.71
C GLY A 275 2.19 23.09 -12.82
N THR A 276 2.01 22.16 -11.87
CA THR A 276 3.08 21.67 -10.98
C THR A 276 3.76 20.40 -11.48
N HIS A 277 3.20 19.80 -12.54
CA HIS A 277 3.65 18.53 -13.09
C HIS A 277 4.79 18.67 -14.10
N SER A 278 5.62 17.64 -14.15
CA SER A 278 6.73 17.52 -15.08
C SER A 278 6.26 17.26 -16.51
N SER A 279 7.21 17.31 -17.45
CA SER A 279 6.95 16.97 -18.85
C SER A 279 6.54 15.50 -19.06
N ASP A 280 6.77 14.63 -18.08
CA ASP A 280 6.36 13.23 -18.08
C ASP A 280 4.87 13.05 -17.74
N SER A 281 4.18 14.08 -17.22
CA SER A 281 2.75 13.96 -16.92
C SER A 281 1.86 14.00 -18.17
N GLY A 282 0.84 13.15 -18.17
CA GLY A 282 -0.29 13.20 -19.10
C GLY A 282 -1.50 13.88 -18.48
N LYS A 283 -2.07 14.89 -19.16
CA LYS A 283 -3.34 15.48 -18.74
C LYS A 283 -4.47 14.48 -18.94
N GLY A 284 -5.15 14.13 -17.86
CA GLY A 284 -6.13 13.04 -17.83
C GLY A 284 -7.55 13.50 -17.56
N PRO A 285 -8.51 12.56 -17.52
CA PRO A 285 -9.82 12.80 -16.92
C PRO A 285 -9.72 12.86 -15.39
N ALA A 286 -10.85 13.11 -14.73
CA ALA A 286 -10.93 13.12 -13.27
C ALA A 286 -10.39 11.83 -12.63
N ALA A 287 -9.86 11.95 -11.42
CA ALA A 287 -9.26 10.84 -10.69
C ALA A 287 -10.21 9.62 -10.60
N GLY A 288 -9.68 8.43 -10.89
CA GLY A 288 -10.44 7.18 -10.91
C GLY A 288 -11.21 6.89 -12.21
N GLN A 289 -11.31 7.86 -13.14
CA GLN A 289 -11.90 7.60 -14.46
C GLN A 289 -10.91 6.86 -15.37
N PHE A 290 -11.43 6.07 -16.31
CA PHE A 290 -10.60 5.39 -17.30
C PHE A 290 -9.90 6.40 -18.22
N PHE A 291 -8.57 6.31 -18.31
CA PHE A 291 -7.72 7.14 -19.13
C PHE A 291 -7.10 6.30 -20.26
N LYS A 292 -7.70 6.38 -21.45
CA LYS A 292 -7.33 5.57 -22.62
C LYS A 292 -5.86 5.69 -23.01
N GLU A 293 -5.35 6.91 -23.13
CA GLU A 293 -3.99 7.16 -23.62
C GLU A 293 -2.95 6.67 -22.61
N ASN A 294 -3.17 6.92 -21.32
CA ASN A 294 -2.28 6.40 -20.27
C ASN A 294 -2.34 4.87 -20.19
N PHE A 295 -3.53 4.27 -20.27
CA PHE A 295 -3.68 2.81 -20.31
C PHE A 295 -2.90 2.19 -21.47
N ALA A 296 -2.94 2.83 -22.65
CA ALA A 296 -2.21 2.34 -23.81
C ALA A 296 -0.69 2.41 -23.63
N GLN A 297 -0.18 3.51 -23.07
CA GLN A 297 1.24 3.67 -22.74
C GLN A 297 1.69 2.65 -21.71
N LEU A 298 0.91 2.47 -20.63
CA LEU A 298 1.20 1.52 -19.58
C LEU A 298 1.32 0.09 -20.14
N TRP A 299 0.41 -0.32 -21.03
CA TRP A 299 0.48 -1.63 -21.68
C TRP A 299 1.73 -1.78 -22.55
N ASP A 300 1.94 -0.87 -23.49
CA ASP A 300 3.01 -0.95 -24.49
C ASP A 300 4.43 -0.89 -23.87
N HIS A 301 4.56 -0.24 -22.72
CA HIS A 301 5.79 -0.16 -21.94
C HIS A 301 5.90 -1.26 -20.88
N GLY A 302 4.84 -2.04 -20.65
CA GLY A 302 4.69 -2.90 -19.48
C GLY A 302 5.20 -4.33 -19.64
N TYR A 303 5.17 -5.04 -18.53
CA TYR A 303 5.58 -6.42 -18.32
C TYR A 303 5.06 -7.39 -19.38
N PHE A 304 3.78 -7.29 -19.76
CA PHE A 304 3.19 -8.22 -20.71
C PHE A 304 3.80 -8.10 -22.11
N VAL A 305 4.07 -6.87 -22.57
CA VAL A 305 4.71 -6.66 -23.87
C VAL A 305 6.20 -6.95 -23.78
N LYS A 306 6.87 -6.48 -22.72
CA LYS A 306 8.33 -6.51 -22.60
C LYS A 306 8.88 -7.88 -22.16
N GLU A 307 8.23 -8.54 -21.21
CA GLU A 307 8.69 -9.81 -20.63
C GLU A 307 7.92 -11.02 -21.19
N LYS A 308 6.63 -10.86 -21.52
CA LYS A 308 5.81 -11.96 -22.06
C LYS A 308 5.68 -11.94 -23.59
N GLY A 309 6.19 -10.91 -24.26
CA GLY A 309 6.15 -10.80 -25.71
C GLY A 309 4.73 -10.67 -26.28
N LEU A 310 3.75 -10.24 -25.47
CA LEU A 310 2.39 -10.00 -25.96
C LEU A 310 2.38 -8.80 -26.93
N PRO A 311 1.44 -8.75 -27.88
CA PRO A 311 1.36 -7.65 -28.82
C PRO A 311 1.07 -6.32 -28.12
N LYS A 312 1.65 -5.25 -28.67
CA LYS A 312 1.22 -3.88 -28.38
C LYS A 312 -0.24 -3.65 -28.79
N ILE A 313 -0.85 -2.58 -28.29
CA ILE A 313 -2.19 -2.19 -28.74
C ILE A 313 -2.16 -1.90 -30.25
N GLY A 314 -3.15 -2.45 -30.97
CA GLY A 314 -3.20 -2.41 -32.43
C GLY A 314 -2.27 -3.40 -33.15
N GLY A 315 -1.50 -4.21 -32.40
CA GLY A 315 -0.68 -5.30 -32.94
C GLY A 315 -1.51 -6.52 -33.39
N ASN A 316 -0.85 -7.53 -33.94
CA ASN A 316 -1.50 -8.79 -34.34
C ASN A 316 -1.64 -9.75 -33.15
N TRP A 317 -2.88 -10.10 -32.80
CA TRP A 317 -3.21 -10.99 -31.68
C TRP A 317 -3.52 -12.44 -32.11
N ASP A 318 -3.54 -12.76 -33.40
CA ASP A 318 -3.96 -14.08 -33.91
C ASP A 318 -2.92 -15.19 -33.68
N ASN A 319 -1.66 -14.83 -33.41
CA ASN A 319 -0.54 -15.76 -33.18
C ASN A 319 -0.02 -15.72 -31.74
N GLN A 320 -0.91 -15.76 -30.74
CA GLN A 320 -0.45 -15.93 -29.36
C GLN A 320 0.18 -17.31 -29.18
N PRO A 321 1.40 -17.42 -28.61
CA PRO A 321 1.83 -18.70 -28.08
C PRO A 321 0.77 -19.18 -27.09
N SER A 322 0.28 -20.40 -27.26
CA SER A 322 -0.62 -21.02 -26.28
C SER A 322 0.00 -20.86 -24.89
N PRO A 323 -0.79 -20.58 -23.83
CA PRO A 323 -0.25 -20.41 -22.49
C PRO A 323 0.61 -21.63 -22.17
N GLN A 324 1.93 -21.41 -22.14
CA GLN A 324 2.86 -22.46 -21.81
C GLN A 324 2.50 -22.89 -20.38
N PRO A 325 2.18 -24.16 -20.12
CA PRO A 325 1.96 -24.60 -18.77
C PRO A 325 3.17 -24.17 -17.95
N SER A 326 2.91 -23.54 -16.81
CA SER A 326 3.93 -23.21 -15.82
C SER A 326 4.89 -24.40 -15.72
N PRO A 327 6.22 -24.20 -15.73
CA PRO A 327 7.14 -25.30 -15.55
C PRO A 327 6.71 -26.06 -14.31
N GLN A 328 6.22 -27.29 -14.52
CA GLN A 328 5.85 -28.17 -13.45
C GLN A 328 7.10 -28.28 -12.57
N PRO A 329 7.01 -28.08 -11.25
CA PRO A 329 8.17 -28.28 -10.39
C PRO A 329 8.73 -29.66 -10.72
N SER A 330 10.02 -29.71 -11.06
CA SER A 330 10.74 -30.95 -11.29
C SER A 330 10.37 -31.91 -10.15
N PRO A 331 10.00 -33.17 -10.44
CA PRO A 331 9.69 -34.12 -9.39
C PRO A 331 10.84 -34.11 -8.38
N GLN A 332 10.51 -33.68 -7.17
CA GLN A 332 11.45 -33.69 -6.06
C GLN A 332 11.97 -35.12 -5.96
N PRO A 333 13.31 -35.34 -5.95
CA PRO A 333 13.84 -36.68 -5.82
C PRO A 333 13.21 -37.32 -4.58
N SER A 334 12.65 -38.52 -4.74
CA SER A 334 12.11 -39.29 -3.63
C SER A 334 13.15 -39.35 -2.52
N PRO A 335 12.76 -39.18 -1.24
CA PRO A 335 13.70 -39.31 -0.15
C PRO A 335 14.34 -40.70 -0.24
N SER A 336 15.66 -40.71 -0.38
CA SER A 336 16.45 -41.93 -0.25
C SER A 336 16.18 -42.51 1.15
N PRO A 337 15.97 -43.83 1.29
CA PRO A 337 15.66 -44.43 2.58
C PRO A 337 16.81 -44.13 3.57
N SER A 338 16.46 -43.56 4.73
CA SER A 338 17.42 -43.37 5.82
C SER A 338 18.02 -44.72 6.24
N PRO A 339 19.32 -44.77 6.57
CA PRO A 339 19.96 -46.00 7.01
C PRO A 339 19.36 -46.46 8.34
N SER A 340 19.04 -47.75 8.44
CA SER A 340 18.58 -48.41 9.66
C SER A 340 19.59 -48.20 10.80
N THR A 341 19.16 -47.52 11.85
CA THR A 341 19.87 -47.52 13.13
C THR A 341 19.45 -48.74 13.94
N SER A 342 20.45 -49.51 14.36
CA SER A 342 20.34 -50.68 15.21
C SER A 342 19.70 -50.35 16.57
N ALA A 343 18.98 -51.33 17.11
CA ALA A 343 18.17 -51.26 18.32
C ALA A 343 18.91 -50.77 19.59
N PRO A 344 18.23 -50.07 20.52
CA PRO A 344 18.76 -49.80 21.86
C PRO A 344 18.69 -51.04 22.75
N VAL A 345 19.75 -51.26 23.53
CA VAL A 345 19.86 -52.29 24.56
C VAL A 345 19.01 -51.91 25.77
N THR A 346 18.26 -52.88 26.27
CA THR A 346 17.37 -52.83 27.43
C THR A 346 18.14 -52.54 28.74
N SER A 347 17.69 -51.56 29.52
CA SER A 347 18.04 -51.44 30.94
C SER A 347 16.78 -51.50 31.82
N THR A 348 16.76 -52.47 32.72
CA THR A 348 15.75 -52.80 33.73
C THR A 348 15.44 -51.63 34.68
N PRO A 349 14.18 -51.36 35.07
CA PRO A 349 13.85 -50.42 36.13
C PRO A 349 13.87 -51.07 37.53
N ALA A 350 14.30 -50.30 38.54
CA ALA A 350 14.25 -50.63 39.96
C ALA A 350 12.87 -50.24 40.58
N PRO A 351 12.45 -50.85 41.70
CA PRO A 351 11.06 -50.80 42.16
C PRO A 351 10.71 -49.52 42.96
N THR A 352 9.47 -49.08 42.81
CA THR A 352 8.81 -47.99 43.53
C THR A 352 8.31 -48.44 44.91
N THR A 353 8.54 -47.62 45.94
CA THR A 353 7.93 -47.74 47.27
C THR A 353 6.83 -46.67 47.40
N GLU A 354 5.60 -47.10 47.66
CA GLU A 354 4.45 -46.24 47.98
C GLU A 354 4.50 -45.76 49.44
N THR A 355 4.17 -44.48 49.68
CA THR A 355 3.79 -43.96 51.00
C THR A 355 2.59 -43.01 50.84
N PRO A 356 1.56 -43.06 51.71
CA PRO A 356 0.26 -42.43 51.46
C PRO A 356 0.15 -40.97 51.92
N ALA A 357 -0.82 -40.27 51.32
CA ALA A 357 -1.23 -38.90 51.66
C ALA A 357 -1.94 -38.78 53.02
N PRO A 358 -1.85 -37.63 53.72
CA PRO A 358 -2.67 -37.36 54.90
C PRO A 358 -3.95 -36.58 54.56
N THR A 359 -5.02 -36.93 55.27
CA THR A 359 -6.39 -36.40 55.22
C THR A 359 -6.62 -35.30 56.28
N THR A 360 -7.73 -34.56 56.13
CA THR A 360 -8.52 -33.81 57.15
C THR A 360 -7.98 -32.41 57.54
N GLU A 361 -8.75 -31.32 57.71
CA GLU A 361 -10.15 -31.14 58.15
C GLU A 361 -10.88 -29.92 57.55
N THR A 362 -12.21 -30.05 57.56
CA THR A 362 -13.26 -29.06 57.33
C THR A 362 -13.42 -28.11 58.52
N VAL A 363 -13.62 -26.81 58.27
CA VAL A 363 -14.21 -25.90 59.27
C VAL A 363 -15.28 -25.01 58.59
N THR A 364 -16.49 -25.07 59.12
CA THR A 364 -17.59 -24.10 58.91
C THR A 364 -18.03 -23.61 60.29
N PRO A 365 -18.32 -22.30 60.43
CA PRO A 365 -19.52 -21.92 61.16
C PRO A 365 -20.38 -20.89 60.38
N ALA A 366 -21.70 -21.05 60.51
CA ALA A 366 -22.77 -20.14 60.05
C ALA A 366 -23.09 -19.06 61.12
N PRO A 367 -24.22 -18.32 61.07
CA PRO A 367 -24.74 -17.39 60.06
C PRO A 367 -24.91 -15.96 60.64
N THR A 368 -25.16 -14.94 59.80
CA THR A 368 -25.66 -13.64 60.31
C THR A 368 -26.71 -13.01 59.40
N ASN A 369 -27.66 -12.36 60.07
CA ASN A 369 -29.00 -12.00 59.65
C ASN A 369 -29.14 -10.93 58.56
N ALA A 370 -30.32 -10.98 57.95
CA ALA A 370 -30.93 -10.01 57.06
C ALA A 370 -30.95 -8.57 57.59
N THR A 371 -30.90 -7.59 56.69
CA THR A 371 -31.60 -6.30 56.84
C THR A 371 -32.02 -5.75 55.46
N THR A 372 -33.30 -5.40 55.44
CA THR A 372 -34.21 -4.74 54.51
C THR A 372 -33.72 -3.66 53.52
N THR A 373 -34.42 -3.63 52.38
CA THR A 373 -34.59 -2.59 51.32
C THR A 373 -34.89 -1.17 51.87
N PRO A 374 -34.73 -0.08 51.09
CA PRO A 374 -35.80 0.35 50.19
C PRO A 374 -35.38 0.89 48.80
N THR A 375 -36.34 0.78 47.88
CA THR A 375 -36.50 1.37 46.54
C THR A 375 -36.27 2.89 46.49
N PRO A 376 -36.01 3.47 45.30
CA PRO A 376 -36.59 4.76 44.95
C PRO A 376 -37.47 4.69 43.69
N THR A 377 -38.60 5.36 43.83
CA THR A 377 -39.71 5.56 42.91
C THR A 377 -39.40 6.65 41.88
N THR A 378 -39.83 6.38 40.64
CA THR A 378 -40.37 7.23 39.57
C THR A 378 -40.17 8.76 39.61
N THR A 379 -39.74 9.32 38.47
CA THR A 379 -40.39 10.52 37.90
C THR A 379 -40.45 10.44 36.38
N THR A 380 -41.67 10.31 35.86
CA THR A 380 -42.06 10.55 34.47
C THR A 380 -42.41 12.02 34.35
N GLU A 381 -41.89 12.71 33.34
CA GLU A 381 -42.32 14.07 33.02
C GLU A 381 -42.77 14.14 31.55
N VAL A 382 -44.03 14.53 31.37
CA VAL A 382 -44.66 15.00 30.13
C VAL A 382 -45.27 16.35 30.52
N PRO A 383 -45.14 17.39 29.68
CA PRO A 383 -46.36 17.96 29.10
C PRO A 383 -46.26 18.32 27.60
N ALA A 384 -47.43 18.31 26.98
CA ALA A 384 -47.77 18.61 25.59
C ALA A 384 -48.00 20.13 25.35
N PRO A 385 -48.84 20.59 24.39
CA PRO A 385 -48.72 20.58 22.92
C PRO A 385 -48.81 22.02 22.33
N VAL A 386 -48.28 22.30 21.13
CA VAL A 386 -48.64 23.52 20.39
C VAL A 386 -48.61 23.31 18.85
N THR A 387 -49.82 23.19 18.30
CA THR A 387 -50.42 23.87 17.14
C THR A 387 -49.78 23.91 15.74
N GLU A 388 -50.69 23.77 14.79
CA GLU A 388 -50.62 23.61 13.33
C GLU A 388 -50.51 24.94 12.54
N ALA A 389 -50.08 24.78 11.27
CA ALA A 389 -50.29 25.62 10.07
C ALA A 389 -49.43 26.89 9.83
N ALA A 390 -48.61 26.83 8.78
CA ALA A 390 -48.82 27.65 7.58
C ALA A 390 -47.92 27.18 6.41
N SER A 391 -48.56 26.94 5.28
CA SER A 391 -48.00 26.57 3.98
C SER A 391 -47.28 27.76 3.32
N ILE A 392 -46.10 27.55 2.73
CA ILE A 392 -45.62 28.37 1.61
C ILE A 392 -45.00 27.47 0.54
N GLU A 393 -45.57 27.63 -0.65
CA GLU A 393 -45.27 27.06 -1.95
C GLU A 393 -43.93 27.60 -2.48
N THR A 394 -43.02 26.75 -2.95
CA THR A 394 -41.84 27.19 -3.71
C THR A 394 -41.86 26.56 -5.09
N ALA A 395 -42.22 27.39 -6.06
CA ALA A 395 -42.22 27.08 -7.48
C ALA A 395 -40.80 26.86 -8.04
N ALA A 396 -40.71 25.97 -9.02
CA ALA A 396 -39.55 25.78 -9.89
C ALA A 396 -39.29 27.00 -10.78
N PRO A 397 -38.07 27.18 -11.31
CA PRO A 397 -37.87 27.99 -12.52
C PRO A 397 -37.38 27.15 -13.69
N THR A 398 -38.20 27.14 -14.74
CA THR A 398 -37.87 26.82 -16.13
C THR A 398 -37.20 28.01 -16.84
N THR A 399 -36.01 27.75 -17.39
CA THR A 399 -35.44 28.15 -18.70
C THR A 399 -35.65 29.54 -19.35
N LYS A 400 -34.50 30.05 -19.87
CA LYS A 400 -34.20 30.72 -21.17
C LYS A 400 -33.87 32.24 -21.18
N PRO A 401 -33.11 32.74 -22.20
CA PRO A 401 -31.81 33.40 -22.00
C PRO A 401 -31.81 34.90 -22.35
N VAL A 402 -30.80 35.64 -21.89
CA VAL A 402 -30.52 37.01 -22.33
C VAL A 402 -29.06 37.14 -22.72
N ALA A 403 -28.84 37.61 -23.95
CA ALA A 403 -27.55 37.98 -24.50
C ALA A 403 -27.19 39.42 -24.09
N THR A 404 -25.92 39.67 -23.77
CA THR A 404 -25.41 41.05 -23.67
C THR A 404 -23.97 41.15 -24.20
N THR A 405 -23.81 42.14 -25.07
CA THR A 405 -22.66 42.56 -25.87
C THR A 405 -21.48 43.02 -25.00
N ALA A 406 -20.26 42.66 -25.39
CA ALA A 406 -19.02 43.19 -24.81
C ALA A 406 -18.53 44.41 -25.63
N THR A 407 -18.21 45.50 -24.94
CA THR A 407 -17.52 46.67 -25.49
C THR A 407 -16.19 46.83 -24.77
N ALA A 408 -15.10 46.88 -25.53
CA ALA A 408 -13.74 47.09 -25.06
C ALA A 408 -13.49 48.58 -24.73
N ASN A 409 -12.76 48.84 -23.65
CA ASN A 409 -12.13 50.15 -23.41
C ASN A 409 -10.61 49.97 -23.31
N ILE A 410 -9.92 50.64 -24.22
CA ILE A 410 -8.47 50.83 -24.29
C ILE A 410 -8.18 52.18 -23.63
N VAL A 411 -7.23 52.22 -22.69
CA VAL A 411 -6.67 53.48 -22.19
C VAL A 411 -5.20 53.55 -22.60
N SER A 412 -4.90 54.63 -23.32
CA SER A 412 -3.60 55.01 -23.88
C SER A 412 -2.90 55.99 -22.93
N VAL A 413 -1.58 55.89 -22.77
CA VAL A 413 -0.76 56.97 -22.18
C VAL A 413 0.55 57.08 -22.98
N GLN A 414 0.83 58.28 -23.46
CA GLN A 414 1.96 58.63 -24.30
C GLN A 414 2.95 59.53 -23.52
N SER A 415 4.22 59.11 -23.54
CA SER A 415 5.51 59.83 -23.48
C SER A 415 5.66 61.18 -22.75
N GLY A 416 6.66 61.24 -21.87
CA GLY A 416 7.46 62.41 -21.55
C GLY A 416 8.93 62.01 -21.39
N SER A 417 9.82 62.71 -22.11
CA SER A 417 11.26 62.49 -22.28
C SER A 417 12.11 63.05 -21.15
N GLU A 418 13.21 62.39 -20.78
CA GLU A 418 14.44 63.03 -20.27
C GLU A 418 15.67 62.11 -20.39
N GLU A 419 16.85 62.73 -20.32
CA GLU A 419 18.08 62.43 -21.07
C GLU A 419 19.00 61.30 -20.54
N SER A 420 19.89 60.92 -21.45
CA SER A 420 20.99 59.96 -21.38
C SER A 420 22.02 60.20 -20.27
N SER A 421 22.49 59.12 -19.62
CA SER A 421 23.85 59.03 -19.08
C SER A 421 24.33 57.58 -19.04
N SER A 422 25.45 57.36 -19.73
CA SER A 422 26.18 56.11 -19.95
C SER A 422 26.60 55.40 -18.65
N ASN A 423 26.16 54.15 -18.42
CA ASN A 423 26.87 53.14 -17.61
C ASN A 423 26.27 51.71 -17.73
N GLY A 424 26.00 51.24 -18.95
CA GLY A 424 25.25 49.99 -19.21
C GLY A 424 26.04 48.78 -19.70
N ILE A 425 27.38 48.74 -19.59
CA ILE A 425 28.20 47.65 -20.20
C ILE A 425 29.02 46.83 -19.18
N VAL A 426 29.00 47.14 -17.88
CA VAL A 426 29.85 46.43 -16.90
C VAL A 426 29.11 45.31 -16.13
N ILE A 427 27.77 45.23 -16.18
CA ILE A 427 27.01 44.28 -15.34
C ILE A 427 26.70 42.94 -16.06
N ALA A 428 26.82 42.86 -17.39
CA ALA A 428 26.53 41.63 -18.14
C ALA A 428 27.72 40.65 -18.25
N LEU A 429 28.95 41.05 -17.89
CA LEU A 429 30.14 40.18 -17.99
C LEU A 429 30.51 39.50 -16.65
N ALA A 430 30.02 40.00 -15.51
CA ALA A 430 30.31 39.40 -14.20
C ALA A 430 29.46 38.16 -13.88
N SER A 431 28.27 38.04 -14.48
CA SER A 431 27.34 36.92 -14.26
C SER A 431 27.70 35.66 -15.05
N LEU A 432 28.35 35.77 -16.21
CA LEU A 432 28.81 34.62 -17.00
C LEU A 432 30.07 33.97 -16.43
N VAL A 433 30.98 34.75 -15.84
CA VAL A 433 32.20 34.23 -15.20
C VAL A 433 31.87 33.45 -13.91
N GLY A 434 30.87 33.91 -13.15
CA GLY A 434 30.40 33.22 -11.94
C GLY A 434 29.81 31.85 -12.24
N VAL A 435 29.00 31.72 -13.29
CA VAL A 435 28.39 30.43 -13.68
C VAL A 435 29.45 29.45 -14.19
N ALA A 436 30.42 29.92 -14.98
CA ALA A 436 31.51 29.07 -15.47
C ALA A 436 32.41 28.55 -14.33
N ALA A 437 32.69 29.38 -13.32
CA ALA A 437 33.48 28.97 -12.15
C ALA A 437 32.75 27.91 -11.30
N VAL A 438 31.43 28.04 -11.12
CA VAL A 438 30.62 27.06 -10.39
C VAL A 438 30.56 25.72 -11.14
N VAL A 439 30.37 25.75 -12.46
CA VAL A 439 30.37 24.54 -13.28
C VAL A 439 31.74 23.84 -13.24
N ALA A 440 32.83 24.60 -13.32
CA ALA A 440 34.18 24.04 -13.20
C ALA A 440 34.45 23.40 -11.82
N ALA A 441 33.98 24.03 -10.73
CA ALA A 441 34.11 23.48 -9.39
C ALA A 441 33.31 22.18 -9.20
N VAL A 442 32.08 22.12 -9.74
CA VAL A 442 31.25 20.90 -9.71
C VAL A 442 31.88 19.78 -10.51
N LEU A 443 32.41 20.07 -11.71
CA LEU A 443 33.11 19.08 -12.53
C LEU A 443 34.39 18.58 -11.83
N ALA A 444 35.16 19.46 -11.20
CA ALA A 444 36.33 19.08 -10.41
C ALA A 444 35.96 18.17 -9.23
N ALA A 445 34.88 18.48 -8.50
CA ALA A 445 34.38 17.65 -7.41
C ALA A 445 33.92 16.26 -7.88
N VAL A 446 33.27 16.18 -9.04
CA VAL A 446 32.85 14.90 -9.66
C VAL A 446 34.06 14.08 -10.09
N VAL A 447 35.08 14.70 -10.68
CA VAL A 447 36.33 14.03 -11.08
C VAL A 447 37.09 13.52 -9.86
N ILE A 448 37.22 14.33 -8.80
CA ILE A 448 37.86 13.92 -7.54
C ILE A 448 37.09 12.76 -6.90
N ARG A 449 35.75 12.83 -6.84
CA ARG A 449 34.92 11.74 -6.30
C ARG A 449 35.07 10.46 -7.11
N LYS A 450 35.13 10.55 -8.44
CA LYS A 450 35.32 9.40 -9.33
C LYS A 450 36.73 8.80 -9.21
N ARG A 451 37.75 9.64 -8.95
CA ARG A 451 39.12 9.20 -8.72
C ARG A 451 39.26 8.48 -7.37
N ASN A 452 38.65 9.01 -6.30
CA ASN A 452 38.63 8.38 -4.99
C ASN A 452 37.86 7.05 -4.97
N LEU A 453 36.86 6.89 -5.84
CA LEU A 453 36.17 5.60 -6.03
C LEU A 453 37.05 4.58 -6.76
N ARG A 454 37.83 5.01 -7.76
CA ARG A 454 38.81 4.14 -8.43
C ARG A 454 39.96 3.72 -7.51
N GLU A 455 40.49 4.62 -6.69
CA GLU A 455 41.52 4.26 -5.69
C GLU A 455 40.97 3.26 -4.65
N LYS A 456 39.68 3.32 -4.30
CA LYS A 456 39.02 2.32 -3.43
C LYS A 456 38.82 0.95 -4.11
N ASP A 457 38.64 0.91 -5.43
CA ASP A 457 38.54 -0.35 -6.17
C ASP A 457 39.93 -1.00 -6.38
N ASP A 458 40.98 -0.19 -6.49
CA ASP A 458 42.37 -0.67 -6.66
C ASP A 458 42.99 -1.21 -5.35
N ASP A 459 42.56 -0.76 -4.17
CA ASP A 459 43.00 -1.28 -2.86
C ASP A 459 42.44 -2.67 -2.51
N MET A 460 41.60 -3.27 -3.37
CA MET A 460 40.95 -4.57 -3.14
C MET A 460 41.50 -5.72 -4.01
N ILE A 461 42.58 -5.51 -4.76
CA ILE A 461 43.15 -6.56 -5.63
C ILE A 461 44.68 -6.61 -5.51
N GLU A 462 45.19 -7.32 -4.49
CA GLU A 462 46.55 -7.87 -4.54
C GLU A 462 46.48 -9.33 -5.04
N ARG A 463 47.07 -9.58 -6.21
CA ARG A 463 47.14 -10.93 -6.82
C ARG A 463 48.36 -11.68 -6.29
N ASP A 464 48.13 -12.77 -5.56
CA ASP A 464 49.16 -13.81 -5.41
C ASP A 464 49.27 -14.64 -6.71
N SER A 465 50.46 -15.18 -6.94
CA SER A 465 51.01 -15.86 -8.12
C SER A 465 50.25 -17.12 -8.59
N ARG A 466 49.05 -17.38 -8.06
CA ARG A 466 48.21 -18.56 -8.34
C ARG A 466 46.76 -18.24 -8.70
N GLY A 467 46.37 -16.97 -8.81
CA GLY A 467 45.14 -16.57 -9.53
C GLY A 467 43.80 -16.94 -8.87
N ILE A 468 43.70 -16.98 -7.53
CA ILE A 468 42.44 -17.20 -6.80
C ILE A 468 42.02 -15.92 -6.06
N VAL A 469 40.74 -15.55 -6.17
CA VAL A 469 40.14 -14.38 -5.49
C VAL A 469 39.67 -14.80 -4.09
N VAL A 470 40.19 -14.15 -3.04
CA VAL A 470 39.75 -14.32 -1.64
C VAL A 470 39.05 -13.05 -1.18
N LEU A 471 37.77 -13.15 -0.82
CA LEU A 471 37.02 -12.08 -0.14
C LEU A 471 37.22 -12.21 1.37
N MET A 472 37.97 -11.29 1.98
CA MET A 472 38.08 -11.18 3.45
C MET A 472 37.01 -10.22 3.97
N GLY A 473 36.04 -10.75 4.72
CA GLY A 473 35.11 -9.94 5.51
C GLY A 473 35.79 -9.42 6.77
N THR A 474 35.62 -8.14 7.08
CA THR A 474 36.11 -7.56 8.34
C THR A 474 34.96 -7.38 9.33
N SER A 475 34.91 -8.32 10.28
CA SER A 475 34.35 -8.09 11.62
C SER A 475 35.39 -7.34 12.44
N ARG A 476 35.03 -6.22 13.08
CA ARG A 476 35.71 -5.71 14.27
C ARG A 476 34.72 -5.05 15.23
N TYR A 477 34.32 -5.81 16.24
CA TYR A 477 34.12 -5.31 17.60
C TYR A 477 35.50 -5.10 18.26
N SER A 478 35.68 -4.00 18.96
CA SER A 478 36.50 -3.96 20.17
C SER A 478 36.06 -2.77 21.04
N GLU A 479 35.48 -3.08 22.20
CA GLU A 479 35.53 -2.22 23.37
C GLU A 479 36.98 -2.11 23.87
N ALA A 480 37.33 -0.97 24.51
CA ALA A 480 37.87 -0.88 25.88
C ALA A 480 38.72 0.39 26.12
N VAL A 481 38.32 1.15 27.15
CA VAL A 481 39.18 1.77 28.19
C VAL A 481 40.11 2.92 27.79
N LEU A 482 39.64 4.17 27.93
CA LEU A 482 39.99 5.18 28.96
C LEU A 482 39.36 6.54 28.62
#